data_AF-D0LAZ5-F1
#
_entry.id   AF-D0LAZ5-F1
#
_cell.length_a   1.000
_cell.length_b   1.000
_cell.length_c   1.000
_cell.angle_alpha   90.00
_cell.angle_beta   90.00
_cell.angle_gamma   90.00
#
_symmetry.space_group_name_H-M   'P 1'
#
loop_
_entity.id
_entity.type
_entity.pdbx_description
1 polymer ?
#
loop_
_entity_poly.entity_id
_entity_poly.type
_entity_poly.pdbx_seq_one_letter_code
_entity_poly.pdbx_strand_id
1 'polypeptide(L)' 'MPRTRYAEDLAPGDRVTVDGADRVVRTTVPRDDDQLLVEFVAGADTDNELLLHRGSKVEVV' A
#
# COMPACT_ATOMS: atom_id res chain seq x y z
N MET A 1 7.56 -11.51 12.38
CA MET A 1 7.52 -10.13 12.91
C MET A 1 7.10 -9.24 11.76
N PRO A 2 5.94 -8.58 11.81
CA PRO A 2 5.57 -7.59 10.80
C PRO A 2 6.63 -6.49 10.80
N ARG A 3 7.05 -6.07 9.60
CA ARG A 3 8.01 -4.99 9.41
C ARG A 3 7.25 -3.76 8.98
N THR A 4 7.41 -2.65 9.68
CA THR A 4 6.82 -1.38 9.24
C THR A 4 7.69 -0.76 8.15
N ARG A 5 7.07 -0.34 7.04
CA ARG A 5 7.70 0.45 5.97
C ARG A 5 6.98 1.77 5.76
N TYR A 6 7.65 2.72 5.12
CA TYR A 6 6.99 3.91 4.62
C TYR A 6 6.24 3.60 3.33
N ALA A 7 5.15 4.32 3.06
CA ALA A 7 4.33 4.14 1.87
C ALA A 7 5.13 4.35 0.57
N GLU A 8 6.07 5.29 0.57
CA GLU A 8 7.01 5.54 -0.54
C GLU A 8 8.01 4.40 -0.80
N ASP A 9 8.24 3.54 0.19
CA ASP A 9 9.17 2.41 0.08
C ASP A 9 8.46 1.12 -0.35
N LEU A 10 7.15 1.16 -0.59
CA LEU A 10 6.39 -0.01 -1.02
C LEU A 10 6.73 -0.36 -2.46
N ALA A 11 7.06 -1.64 -2.68
CA ALA A 11 7.36 -2.19 -3.99
C ALA A 11 6.27 -3.17 -4.46
N PRO A 12 6.10 -3.35 -5.78
CA PRO A 12 5.27 -4.44 -6.31
C PRO A 12 5.63 -5.79 -5.70
N GLY A 13 4.63 -6.51 -5.22
CA GLY A 13 4.78 -7.80 -4.54
C GLY A 13 4.89 -7.73 -3.01
N ASP A 14 5.06 -6.54 -2.43
CA ASP A 14 4.99 -6.37 -0.97
C ASP A 14 3.59 -6.76 -0.47
N ARG A 15 3.54 -7.54 0.61
CA ARG A 15 2.30 -7.91 1.30
C ARG A 15 2.10 -6.97 2.47
N VAL A 16 0.98 -6.25 2.48
CA VAL A 16 0.68 -5.25 3.49
C VAL A 16 -0.67 -5.49 4.12
N THR A 17 -0.81 -5.16 5.40
CA THR A 17 -2.10 -5.14 6.08
C THR A 17 -2.58 -3.70 6.14
N VAL A 18 -3.71 -3.42 5.50
CA VAL A 18 -4.37 -2.10 5.46
C VAL A 18 -5.82 -2.28 5.86
N ASP A 19 -6.31 -1.45 6.79
CA ASP A 19 -7.67 -1.53 7.33
C ASP A 19 -8.06 -2.95 7.82
N GLY A 20 -7.06 -3.69 8.32
CA GLY A 20 -7.23 -5.07 8.78
C GLY A 20 -7.32 -6.13 7.67
N ALA A 21 -7.13 -5.76 6.41
CA ALA A 21 -7.11 -6.66 5.27
C ALA A 21 -5.69 -6.82 4.69
N ASP A 22 -5.28 -8.07 4.47
CA ASP A 22 -4.03 -8.38 3.80
C ASP A 22 -4.17 -8.17 2.29
N ARG A 23 -3.26 -7.38 1.72
CA ARG A 23 -3.25 -7.01 0.32
C ARG A 23 -1.85 -7.12 -0.26
N VAL A 24 -1.78 -7.35 -1.57
CA VAL A 24 -0.52 -7.38 -2.31
C VAL A 24 -0.39 -6.11 -3.11
N VAL A 25 0.68 -5.36 -2.90
CA VAL A 25 0.98 -4.15 -3.69
C VAL A 25 1.21 -4.55 -5.14
N ARG A 26 0.46 -3.93 -6.06
CA ARG A 26 0.65 -4.05 -7.50
C ARG A 26 1.58 -2.95 -8.00
N THR A 27 1.34 -1.72 -7.60
CA THR A 27 2.16 -0.56 -7.96
C THR A 27 1.91 0.60 -7.00
N THR A 28 2.86 1.51 -6.92
CA THR A 28 2.73 2.79 -6.22
C THR A 28 2.90 3.92 -7.23
N VAL A 29 1.96 4.85 -7.26
CA VAL A 29 1.92 5.96 -8.23
C VAL A 29 1.88 7.27 -7.45
N PRO A 30 2.86 8.18 -7.64
CA PRO A 30 2.78 9.54 -7.10
C PRO A 30 1.57 10.26 -7.70
N ARG A 31 0.73 10.87 -6.84
CA ARG A 31 -0.46 11.61 -7.31
C ARG A 31 -0.34 13.13 -7.14
N ASP A 32 0.17 13.56 -5.98
CA ASP A 32 0.44 14.95 -5.62
C ASP A 32 1.76 15.03 -4.82
N ASP A 33 2.20 16.24 -4.43
CA ASP A 33 3.49 16.48 -3.75
C ASP A 33 3.68 15.62 -2.49
N ASP A 34 2.59 15.32 -1.77
CA ASP A 34 2.57 14.55 -0.53
C ASP A 34 1.73 13.27 -0.61
N GLN A 35 1.21 12.88 -1.77
CA GLN A 35 0.31 11.73 -1.91
C GLN A 35 0.83 10.63 -2.83
N LEU A 36 0.55 9.39 -2.43
CA LEU A 36 0.85 8.15 -3.14
C LEU A 36 -0.44 7.35 -3.31
N LEU A 37 -0.79 7.02 -4.54
CA LEU A 37 -1.81 6.03 -4.84
C LEU A 37 -1.16 4.65 -4.82
N VAL A 38 -1.55 3.82 -3.87
CA VAL A 38 -1.13 2.42 -3.77
C VAL A 38 -2.21 1.56 -4.43
N GLU A 39 -1.87 0.96 -5.57
CA GLU A 39 -2.72 -0.03 -6.20
C GLU A 39 -2.37 -1.42 -5.66
N PHE A 40 -3.40 -2.21 -5.40
CA PHE A 40 -3.31 -3.60 -4.98
C PHE A 40 -3.68 -4.54 -6.13
N VAL A 41 -3.21 -5.79 -6.04
CA VAL A 41 -3.65 -6.86 -6.94
C VAL A 41 -5.15 -7.07 -6.73
N ALA A 42 -5.92 -7.11 -7.82
CA ALA A 42 -7.37 -7.18 -7.77
C ALA A 42 -7.88 -8.36 -6.94
N GLY A 43 -8.59 -8.07 -5.85
CA GLY A 43 -9.35 -9.03 -5.06
C GLY A 43 -10.81 -9.09 -5.54
N ALA A 44 -11.51 -10.18 -5.20
CA ALA A 44 -12.89 -10.40 -5.65
C ALA A 44 -13.90 -9.36 -5.14
N ASP A 45 -13.66 -8.71 -3.99
CA ASP A 45 -14.65 -7.87 -3.30
C ASP A 45 -14.03 -6.67 -2.54
N THR A 46 -12.94 -6.07 -3.05
CA THR A 46 -12.26 -5.00 -2.30
C THR A 46 -11.82 -3.85 -3.20
N ASP A 47 -11.88 -2.63 -2.66
CA ASP A 47 -11.30 -1.45 -3.28
C ASP A 47 -9.81 -1.74 -3.55
N ASN A 48 -9.40 -1.76 -4.82
CA ASN A 48 -8.05 -2.18 -5.20
C ASN A 48 -7.04 -1.03 -5.19
N GLU A 49 -7.42 0.10 -4.63
CA GLU A 49 -6.57 1.28 -4.54
C GLU A 49 -6.75 1.98 -3.20
N LEU A 50 -5.68 2.60 -2.71
CA LEU A 50 -5.67 3.38 -1.49
C LEU A 50 -4.78 4.59 -1.68
N LEU A 51 -5.28 5.75 -1.25
CA LEU A 51 -4.49 6.97 -1.21
C LEU A 51 -3.81 7.11 0.16
N LEU A 52 -2.48 7.19 0.16
CA LEU A 52 -1.66 7.39 1.35
C LEU A 52 -0.87 8.69 1.24
N HIS A 53 -0.54 9.28 2.38
CA HIS A 53 0.41 10.38 2.42
C HIS A 53 1.85 9.83 2.45
N ARG A 54 2.80 10.60 1.90
CA ARG A 54 4.22 10.34 2.10
C ARG A 54 4.56 10.37 3.59
N GLY A 55 5.42 9.45 4.03
CA GLY A 55 5.74 9.25 5.44
C GLY A 55 4.69 8.45 6.22
N SER A 56 3.56 8.08 5.61
CA SER A 56 2.63 7.11 6.20
C SER A 56 3.34 5.77 6.41
N LYS A 57 3.13 5.18 7.58
CA LYS A 57 3.68 3.88 7.95
C LYS A 57 2.68 2.78 7.63
N VAL A 58 3.15 1.74 6.96
CA VAL A 58 2.37 0.58 6.55
C VAL A 58 3.00 -0.68 7.13
N GLU A 59 2.17 -1.58 7.65
CA GLU A 59 2.62 -2.88 8.14
C GLU A 59 2.80 -3.85 6.97
N VAL A 60 4.00 -4.43 6.87
CA VAL A 60 4.37 -5.41 5.86
C VAL A 60 4.49 -6.79 6.53
N VAL A 61 3.89 -7.81 5.91
CA VAL A 61 3.78 -9.19 6.42
C VAL A 61 4.72 -10.16 5.70
#